data_AF-A0A8H6H0F7-F1
#
_entry.id   AF-A0A8H6H0F7-F1
#
_cell.length_a   1.000
_cell.length_b   1.000
_cell.length_c   1.000
_cell.angle_alpha   90.00
_cell.angle_beta   90.00
_cell.angle_gamma   90.00
#
_symmetry.space_group_name_H-M   'P 1'
#
loop_
_entity.id
_entity.type
_entity.pdbx_description
1 polymer ?
#
loop_
_entity_poly.entity_id
_entity_poly.type
_entity_poly.pdbx_seq_one_letter_code
_entity_poly.pdbx_strand_id
1 'polypeptide(L)'
;MAVFDESFAHKAIEYLHQWKEFLSDEPAEPFSFHKTEATLERGPAHVERRWDVDSIWFGPKSLQAVRKPGIFRLSFMPPFKRNLSTDQVIRPHGLDLATTRHILFGSVNTSGIRFDVFLFFPEASKASSSRNGLSLDRHKDLYDSIIIPAAFSSISGPLRQELPRSFDIAYAKSRSFQERPEMGRWRAGDDSKACHLQYTLPTGDLAPCRSSIVQKADSFLVQTKSGESVAYFKNPRLLFQSHDLKNTFAAPSLVLQSQINSSRVDFIAPL
;
A
#
# COMPACT_ATOMS: atom_id res chain seq x y z
N MET A 1 3.45 -21.52 24.82
CA MET A 1 2.03 -21.84 24.64
C MET A 1 1.30 -20.50 24.61
N ALA A 2 0.79 -20.07 23.45
CA ALA A 2 0.02 -18.83 23.35
C ALA A 2 -1.44 -19.24 23.16
N VAL A 3 -2.19 -19.20 24.24
CA VAL A 3 -3.65 -19.35 24.23
C VAL A 3 -4.21 -18.08 23.60
N PHE A 4 -5.04 -18.22 22.57
CA PHE A 4 -5.75 -17.08 21.99
C PHE A 4 -6.76 -16.57 23.03
N ASP A 5 -6.51 -15.35 23.53
CA ASP A 5 -7.28 -14.68 24.57
C ASP A 5 -8.51 -13.98 23.97
N GLU A 6 -9.68 -14.06 24.62
CA GLU A 6 -10.93 -13.42 24.16
C GLU A 6 -10.81 -11.90 23.97
N SER A 7 -9.82 -11.27 24.62
CA SER A 7 -9.44 -9.87 24.38
C SER A 7 -8.99 -9.58 22.93
N PHE A 8 -8.64 -10.62 22.16
CA PHE A 8 -8.27 -10.56 20.75
C PHE A 8 -9.44 -10.17 19.84
N ALA A 9 -10.61 -10.80 20.03
CA ALA A 9 -11.77 -10.57 19.19
C ALA A 9 -12.27 -9.13 19.32
N HIS A 10 -12.30 -8.59 20.55
CA HIS A 10 -12.70 -7.21 20.81
C HIS A 10 -11.76 -6.19 20.13
N LYS A 11 -10.44 -6.36 20.28
CA LYS A 11 -9.44 -5.49 19.63
C LYS A 11 -9.49 -5.58 18.11
N ALA A 12 -9.65 -6.78 17.55
CA ALA A 12 -9.79 -6.97 16.11
C ALA A 12 -11.03 -6.26 15.55
N ILE A 13 -12.16 -6.30 16.28
CA ILE A 13 -13.41 -5.62 15.90
C ILE A 13 -13.24 -4.09 15.93
N GLU A 14 -12.57 -3.53 16.95
CA GLU A 14 -12.28 -2.09 17.02
C GLU A 14 -11.39 -1.64 15.84
N TYR A 15 -10.33 -2.38 15.53
CA TYR A 15 -9.48 -2.09 14.37
C TYR A 15 -10.26 -2.18 13.06
N LEU A 16 -11.10 -3.20 12.91
CA LEU A 16 -11.95 -3.34 11.73
C LEU A 16 -12.87 -2.12 11.54
N HIS A 17 -13.40 -1.58 12.64
CA HIS A 17 -14.23 -0.38 12.65
C HIS A 17 -13.44 0.85 12.21
N GLN A 18 -12.25 1.08 12.78
CA GLN A 18 -11.37 2.19 12.40
C GLN A 18 -10.97 2.12 10.92
N TRP A 19 -10.64 0.92 10.43
CA TRP A 19 -10.36 0.72 9.00
C TRP A 19 -11.58 0.98 8.13
N LYS A 20 -12.80 0.62 8.56
CA LYS A 20 -14.02 0.93 7.82
C LYS A 20 -14.26 2.44 7.72
N GLU A 21 -13.97 3.19 8.78
CA GLU A 21 -14.09 4.66 8.79
C GLU A 21 -12.97 5.36 8.00
N PHE A 22 -11.77 4.77 7.99
CA PHE A 22 -10.63 5.26 7.22
C PHE A 22 -10.84 5.04 5.71
N LEU A 23 -11.47 3.93 5.35
CA LEU A 23 -11.71 3.57 3.96
C LEU A 23 -12.74 4.49 3.33
N SER A 24 -12.32 5.18 2.28
CA SER A 24 -13.15 6.09 1.54
C SER A 24 -14.09 5.37 0.55
N ASP A 25 -15.29 5.95 0.38
CA ASP A 25 -16.11 5.79 -0.83
C ASP A 25 -15.73 6.81 -1.90
N GLU A 26 -16.16 6.61 -3.16
CA GLU A 26 -15.94 7.60 -4.22
C GLU A 26 -16.45 8.98 -3.77
N PRO A 27 -15.58 10.00 -3.67
CA PRO A 27 -16.03 11.33 -3.31
C PRO A 27 -16.91 11.89 -4.44
N ALA A 28 -18.06 12.47 -4.08
CA ALA A 28 -18.98 13.06 -5.05
C ALA A 28 -18.36 14.23 -5.83
N GLU A 29 -17.31 14.84 -5.30
CA GLU A 29 -16.58 15.93 -5.94
C GLU A 29 -15.06 15.70 -5.86
N PRO A 30 -14.28 16.23 -6.82
CA PRO A 30 -12.83 16.22 -6.74
C PRO A 30 -12.35 16.87 -5.43
N PHE A 31 -11.27 16.32 -4.88
CA PHE A 31 -10.63 16.89 -3.73
C PHE A 31 -10.18 18.33 -4.05
N SER A 32 -10.71 19.32 -3.33
CA SER A 32 -10.44 20.74 -3.55
C SER A 32 -10.43 21.49 -2.23
N PHE A 33 -9.39 22.27 -1.99
CA PHE A 33 -9.28 23.16 -0.82
C PHE A 33 -10.21 24.37 -0.90
N HIS A 34 -10.78 24.63 -2.07
CA HIS A 34 -11.68 25.76 -2.31
C HIS A 34 -12.86 25.78 -1.32
N LYS A 35 -13.36 24.61 -0.90
CA LYS A 35 -14.49 24.52 0.05
C LYS A 35 -14.15 25.07 1.43
N THR A 36 -12.95 24.82 1.94
CA THR A 36 -12.51 25.34 3.25
C THR A 36 -12.23 26.84 3.16
N GLU A 37 -11.66 27.31 2.06
CA GLU A 37 -11.39 28.72 1.82
C GLU A 37 -12.66 29.57 1.66
N ALA A 38 -13.69 29.02 1.01
CA ALA A 38 -14.98 29.69 0.82
C ALA A 38 -15.72 30.00 2.14
N THR A 39 -15.33 29.36 3.25
CA THR A 39 -15.90 29.61 4.58
C THR A 39 -15.19 30.72 5.37
N LEU A 40 -14.05 31.22 4.88
CA LEU A 40 -13.33 32.32 5.52
C LEU A 40 -13.98 33.66 5.12
N GLU A 41 -14.34 34.48 6.11
CA GLU A 41 -14.91 35.80 5.88
C GLU A 41 -13.92 36.71 5.14
N ARG A 42 -14.36 37.34 4.04
CA ARG A 42 -13.54 38.30 3.28
C ARG A 42 -13.53 39.65 4.00
N GLY A 43 -12.62 39.79 4.97
CA GLY A 43 -12.28 41.08 5.57
C GLY A 43 -11.43 41.97 4.64
N PRO A 44 -11.10 43.20 5.06
CA PRO A 44 -10.29 44.15 4.27
C PRO A 44 -8.82 43.74 4.11
N ALA A 45 -8.35 42.73 4.85
CA ALA A 45 -7.01 42.17 4.74
C ALA A 45 -7.03 40.90 3.86
N HIS A 46 -6.20 40.88 2.82
CA HIS A 46 -6.01 39.70 1.98
C HIS A 46 -5.08 38.71 2.71
N VAL A 47 -5.66 37.69 3.34
CA VAL A 47 -4.89 36.59 3.95
C VAL A 47 -4.73 35.49 2.91
N GLU A 48 -3.50 35.28 2.42
CA GLU A 48 -3.16 34.09 1.61
C GLU A 48 -2.55 33.02 2.50
N ARG A 49 -3.12 31.81 2.45
CA ARG A 49 -2.56 30.68 3.17
C ARG A 49 -1.54 29.99 2.28
N ARG A 50 -0.29 29.92 2.74
CA ARG A 50 0.71 29.02 2.17
C ARG A 50 0.66 27.72 2.97
N TRP A 51 0.35 26.63 2.30
CA TRP A 51 0.35 25.31 2.91
C TRP A 51 1.68 24.62 2.62
N ASP A 52 2.29 24.04 3.65
CA ASP A 52 3.36 23.06 3.48
C ASP A 52 2.74 21.68 3.67
N VAL A 53 2.51 20.98 2.56
CA VAL A 53 2.04 19.60 2.59
C VAL A 53 3.28 18.72 2.57
N ASP A 54 3.60 18.11 3.70
CA ASP A 54 4.72 17.18 3.79
C ASP A 54 4.31 15.79 3.29
N SER A 55 3.11 15.35 3.69
CA SER A 55 2.63 13.99 3.46
C SER A 55 1.13 13.93 3.16
N ILE A 56 0.72 13.02 2.26
CA ILE A 56 -0.68 12.77 1.87
C ILE A 56 -0.99 11.28 1.96
N TRP A 57 -1.98 10.90 2.77
CA TRP A 57 -2.40 9.50 2.93
C TRP A 57 -3.89 9.31 2.57
N PHE A 58 -4.22 8.15 1.98
CA PHE A 58 -5.60 7.78 1.63
C PHE A 58 -5.84 6.28 1.71
N GLY A 59 -7.04 5.90 2.12
CA GLY A 59 -7.50 4.51 2.20
C GLY A 59 -8.54 4.18 1.13
N PRO A 60 -8.15 3.90 -0.12
CA PRO A 60 -9.13 3.56 -1.14
C PRO A 60 -9.65 2.13 -0.94
N LYS A 61 -10.95 1.90 -1.17
CA LYS A 61 -11.51 0.53 -1.13
C LYS A 61 -11.00 -0.35 -2.28
N SER A 62 -10.63 0.26 -3.41
CA SER A 62 -10.21 -0.43 -4.63
C SER A 62 -9.04 0.25 -5.34
N LEU A 63 -8.24 -0.55 -6.06
CA LEU A 63 -7.17 -0.05 -6.93
C LEU A 63 -7.71 0.76 -8.13
N GLN A 64 -9.01 0.68 -8.42
CA GLN A 64 -9.68 1.54 -9.41
C GLN A 64 -9.67 3.02 -9.04
N ALA A 65 -9.29 3.35 -7.80
CA ALA A 65 -8.99 4.72 -7.43
C ALA A 65 -7.92 5.30 -8.37
N VAL A 66 -6.96 4.49 -8.82
CA VAL A 66 -5.97 4.87 -9.83
C VAL A 66 -6.64 4.98 -11.20
N ARG A 67 -6.86 6.21 -11.66
CA ARG A 67 -7.38 6.49 -13.01
C ARG A 67 -6.26 6.90 -13.95
N LYS A 68 -6.46 6.75 -15.25
CA LYS A 68 -5.53 7.30 -16.26
C LYS A 68 -5.41 8.83 -16.08
N PRO A 69 -4.21 9.42 -16.30
CA PRO A 69 -2.94 8.81 -16.73
C PRO A 69 -2.14 8.09 -15.63
N GLY A 70 -2.69 7.89 -14.43
CA GLY A 70 -2.04 7.21 -13.33
C GLY A 70 -1.59 5.78 -13.66
N ILE A 71 -0.37 5.43 -13.24
CA ILE A 71 0.28 4.15 -13.51
C ILE A 71 0.54 3.41 -12.20
N PHE A 72 -0.12 2.26 -12.02
CA PHE A 72 0.15 1.36 -10.90
C PHE A 72 1.23 0.34 -11.27
N ARG A 73 2.18 0.15 -10.35
CA ARG A 73 3.25 -0.86 -10.44
C ARG A 73 3.16 -1.81 -9.24
N LEU A 74 2.83 -3.06 -9.51
CA LEU A 74 2.83 -4.14 -8.52
C LEU A 74 4.27 -4.45 -8.11
N SER A 75 4.53 -4.53 -6.80
CA SER A 75 5.86 -4.75 -6.24
C SER A 75 6.02 -6.18 -5.70
N PHE A 76 7.14 -6.81 -6.07
CA PHE A 76 7.59 -8.08 -5.53
C PHE A 76 8.90 -7.87 -4.79
N MET A 77 9.02 -8.52 -3.62
CA MET A 77 10.19 -8.43 -2.75
C MET A 77 10.59 -6.97 -2.46
N PRO A 78 9.65 -6.15 -1.95
CA PRO A 78 9.95 -4.77 -1.63
C PRO A 78 11.06 -4.69 -0.56
N PRO A 79 11.99 -3.72 -0.65
CA PRO A 79 13.00 -3.52 0.38
C PRO A 79 12.34 -3.25 1.74
N PHE A 80 12.77 -3.94 2.80
CA PHE A 80 12.22 -3.77 4.15
C PHE A 80 12.24 -2.32 4.66
N LYS A 81 13.22 -1.51 4.21
CA LYS A 81 13.33 -0.09 4.56
C LYS A 81 12.18 0.77 4.04
N ARG A 82 11.40 0.27 3.07
CA ARG A 82 10.21 0.94 2.51
C ARG A 82 8.92 0.51 3.20
N ASN A 83 9.00 -0.35 4.21
CA ASN A 83 7.85 -0.62 5.07
C ASN A 83 7.62 0.58 6.00
N LEU A 84 6.40 0.76 6.48
CA LEU A 84 6.15 1.82 7.47
C LEU A 84 6.96 1.54 8.73
N SER A 85 7.45 2.60 9.38
CA SER A 85 8.10 2.45 10.68
C SER A 85 7.10 2.00 11.74
N THR A 86 7.56 1.23 12.72
CA THR A 86 6.80 0.95 13.94
C THR A 86 6.76 2.15 14.89
N ASP A 87 7.62 3.13 14.67
CA ASP A 87 7.76 4.33 15.51
C ASP A 87 6.97 5.51 14.92
N GLN A 88 5.89 5.25 14.19
CA GLN A 88 5.04 6.32 13.66
C GLN A 88 4.35 7.07 14.80
N VAL A 89 4.65 8.36 14.90
CA VAL A 89 4.01 9.30 15.83
C VAL A 89 2.60 9.66 15.36
N ILE A 90 2.34 9.58 14.05
CA ILE A 90 1.11 10.05 13.44
C ILE A 90 0.13 8.90 13.25
N ARG A 91 -1.09 9.09 13.75
CA ARG A 91 -2.24 8.18 13.65
C ARG A 91 -3.38 8.85 12.89
N PRO A 92 -3.44 8.72 11.56
CA PRO A 92 -4.48 9.34 10.75
C PRO A 92 -5.82 8.74 11.15
N HIS A 93 -6.77 9.61 11.48
CA HIS A 93 -8.06 9.19 12.01
C HIS A 93 -7.97 8.20 13.20
N GLY A 94 -6.90 8.29 14.00
CA GLY A 94 -6.65 7.39 15.15
C GLY A 94 -6.14 6.00 14.77
N LEU A 95 -5.89 5.73 13.48
CA LEU A 95 -5.49 4.43 12.96
C LEU A 95 -4.04 4.08 13.39
N ASP A 96 -3.88 2.92 14.02
CA ASP A 96 -2.57 2.38 14.38
C ASP A 96 -1.96 1.58 13.21
N LEU A 97 -1.38 2.32 12.26
CA LEU A 97 -0.67 1.74 11.12
C LEU A 97 0.61 1.02 11.55
N ALA A 98 1.26 1.51 12.61
CA ALA A 98 2.52 1.02 13.11
C ALA A 98 2.43 -0.43 13.59
N THR A 99 1.33 -0.83 14.23
CA THR A 99 1.18 -2.21 14.74
C THR A 99 0.38 -3.13 13.82
N THR A 100 -0.33 -2.58 12.84
CA THR A 100 -1.09 -3.38 11.87
C THR A 100 -0.14 -4.04 10.87
N ARG A 101 -0.29 -5.36 10.67
CA ARG A 101 0.55 -6.11 9.72
C ARG A 101 0.31 -5.63 8.29
N HIS A 102 1.38 -5.37 7.54
CA HIS A 102 1.28 -4.90 6.16
C HIS A 102 2.51 -5.24 5.33
N ILE A 103 2.36 -5.05 4.02
CA ILE A 103 3.46 -5.08 3.05
C ILE A 103 3.36 -3.89 2.11
N LEU A 104 4.51 -3.45 1.56
CA LEU A 104 4.51 -2.61 0.36
C LEU A 104 4.01 -3.44 -0.82
N PHE A 105 2.81 -3.12 -1.29
CA PHE A 105 2.13 -3.82 -2.37
C PHE A 105 2.50 -3.26 -3.74
N GLY A 106 2.75 -1.96 -3.83
CA GLY A 106 3.04 -1.33 -5.10
C GLY A 106 3.41 0.13 -4.99
N SER A 107 3.44 0.80 -6.13
CA SER A 107 3.49 2.25 -6.18
C SER A 107 2.62 2.77 -7.32
N VAL A 108 2.06 3.95 -7.13
CA VAL A 108 1.30 4.69 -8.14
C VAL A 108 2.05 5.96 -8.46
N ASN A 109 2.15 6.29 -9.74
CA ASN A 109 2.52 7.63 -10.16
C ASN A 109 1.31 8.28 -10.82
N THR A 110 0.88 9.43 -10.30
CA THR A 110 -0.19 10.23 -10.90
C THR A 110 0.09 11.71 -10.68
N SER A 111 -0.13 12.53 -11.71
CA SER A 111 0.01 13.99 -11.63
C SER A 111 1.35 14.46 -11.04
N GLY A 112 2.44 13.74 -11.34
CA GLY A 112 3.79 14.06 -10.84
C GLY A 112 4.07 13.61 -9.40
N ILE A 113 3.08 13.03 -8.72
CA ILE A 113 3.21 12.53 -7.34
C ILE A 113 3.33 11.01 -7.35
N ARG A 114 4.32 10.51 -6.62
CA ARG A 114 4.48 9.08 -6.36
C ARG A 114 3.84 8.73 -5.02
N PHE A 115 2.93 7.76 -5.05
CA PHE A 115 2.37 7.12 -3.88
C PHE A 115 2.92 5.72 -3.72
N ASP A 116 3.35 5.37 -2.52
CA ASP A 116 3.56 3.99 -2.11
C ASP A 116 2.23 3.39 -1.67
N VAL A 117 1.95 2.18 -2.15
CA VAL A 117 0.70 1.47 -1.91
C VAL A 117 1.00 0.30 -0.99
N PHE A 118 0.36 0.29 0.17
CA PHE A 118 0.47 -0.75 1.17
C PHE A 118 -0.80 -1.61 1.21
N LEU A 119 -0.60 -2.90 1.46
CA LEU A 119 -1.67 -3.85 1.73
C LEU A 119 -1.59 -4.26 3.21
N PHE A 120 -2.62 -3.91 3.96
CA PHE A 120 -2.76 -4.15 5.39
C PHE A 120 -3.65 -5.36 5.67
N PHE A 121 -3.36 -6.05 6.77
CA PHE A 121 -4.08 -7.23 7.24
C PHE A 121 -4.55 -7.00 8.69
N PRO A 122 -5.70 -6.35 8.89
CA PRO A 122 -6.18 -5.99 10.23
C PRO A 122 -6.53 -7.21 11.10
N GLU A 123 -6.96 -8.33 10.48
CA GLU A 123 -7.31 -9.57 11.18
C GLU A 123 -6.08 -10.45 11.52
N ALA A 124 -4.88 -10.09 11.04
CA ALA A 124 -3.67 -10.82 11.34
C ALA A 124 -3.29 -10.68 12.83
N SER A 125 -3.04 -11.81 13.50
CA SER A 125 -2.70 -11.81 14.92
C SER A 125 -1.38 -11.07 15.22
N LYS A 126 -1.38 -10.30 16.33
CA LYS A 126 -0.15 -9.70 16.88
C LYS A 126 0.70 -10.80 17.51
N ALA A 127 1.50 -11.51 16.70
CA ALA A 127 2.60 -12.28 17.26
C ALA A 127 3.57 -11.30 17.93
N SER A 128 3.97 -11.58 19.18
CA SER A 128 4.63 -10.68 20.14
C SER A 128 6.08 -10.28 19.78
N SER A 129 6.38 -9.98 18.52
CA SER A 129 7.68 -9.43 18.12
C SER A 129 7.50 -8.22 17.21
N SER A 130 8.37 -7.25 17.46
CA SER A 130 8.41 -5.83 17.10
C SER A 130 8.39 -5.46 15.61
N ARG A 131 7.88 -6.30 14.71
CA ARG A 131 7.86 -6.03 13.27
C ARG A 131 6.45 -6.03 12.73
N ASN A 132 6.06 -4.93 12.11
CA ASN A 132 4.81 -4.76 11.37
C ASN A 132 4.82 -5.44 9.99
N GLY A 133 5.97 -5.95 9.55
CA GLY A 133 6.08 -6.78 8.37
C GLY A 133 5.59 -8.22 8.58
N LEU A 134 5.34 -8.90 7.47
CA LEU A 134 5.04 -10.32 7.44
C LEU A 134 6.32 -11.17 7.61
N SER A 135 6.19 -12.39 8.14
CA SER A 135 7.29 -13.37 8.11
C SER A 135 7.51 -13.90 6.68
N LEU A 136 8.63 -14.60 6.46
CA LEU A 136 8.93 -15.21 5.16
C LEU A 136 7.84 -16.20 4.72
N ASP A 137 7.37 -17.06 5.62
CA ASP A 137 6.29 -18.01 5.32
C ASP A 137 4.98 -17.29 4.96
N ARG A 138 4.66 -16.19 5.67
CA ARG A 138 3.48 -15.38 5.36
C ARG A 138 3.66 -14.66 4.02
N HIS A 139 4.86 -14.22 3.65
CA HIS A 139 5.13 -13.71 2.30
C HIS A 139 4.90 -14.77 1.24
N LYS A 140 5.42 -15.98 1.44
CA LYS A 140 5.25 -17.08 0.48
C LYS A 140 3.78 -17.38 0.26
N ASP A 141 3.02 -17.57 1.33
CA ASP A 141 1.58 -17.82 1.27
C ASP A 141 0.82 -16.69 0.56
N LEU A 142 1.13 -15.43 0.90
CA LEU A 142 0.50 -14.27 0.27
C LEU A 142 0.79 -14.20 -1.24
N TYR A 143 2.04 -14.40 -1.65
CA TYR A 143 2.39 -14.30 -3.07
C TYR A 143 1.87 -15.49 -3.87
N ASP A 144 2.13 -16.72 -3.41
CA ASP A 144 1.80 -17.94 -4.17
C ASP A 144 0.30 -18.23 -4.22
N SER A 145 -0.44 -17.91 -3.15
CA SER A 145 -1.86 -18.29 -3.05
C SER A 145 -2.82 -17.13 -3.36
N ILE A 146 -2.38 -15.87 -3.21
CA ILE A 146 -3.26 -14.70 -3.31
C ILE A 146 -2.81 -13.78 -4.45
N ILE A 147 -1.65 -13.12 -4.33
CA ILE A 147 -1.26 -12.02 -5.24
C ILE A 147 -0.97 -12.52 -6.65
N ILE A 148 -0.11 -13.54 -6.82
CA ILE A 148 0.26 -14.06 -8.15
C ILE A 148 -0.98 -14.64 -8.85
N PRO A 149 -1.77 -15.52 -8.22
CA PRO A 149 -2.98 -16.04 -8.86
C PRO A 149 -4.00 -14.94 -9.23
N ALA A 150 -4.15 -13.91 -8.40
CA ALA A 150 -5.06 -12.80 -8.69
C ALA A 150 -4.57 -11.92 -9.85
N ALA A 151 -3.27 -11.64 -9.91
CA ALA A 151 -2.66 -10.92 -11.02
C ALA A 151 -2.83 -11.73 -12.32
N PHE A 152 -2.50 -13.02 -12.29
CA PHE A 152 -2.66 -13.92 -13.44
C PHE A 152 -4.12 -14.08 -13.86
N SER A 153 -5.11 -14.05 -12.95
CA SER A 153 -6.51 -14.14 -13.35
C SER A 153 -7.03 -12.88 -14.04
N SER A 154 -6.36 -11.74 -13.82
CA SER A 154 -6.91 -10.42 -14.15
C SER A 154 -6.19 -9.72 -15.31
N ILE A 155 -4.94 -10.08 -15.57
CA ILE A 155 -4.09 -9.41 -16.57
C ILE A 155 -4.10 -10.17 -17.89
N SER A 156 -4.10 -9.44 -18.99
CA SER A 156 -3.98 -9.97 -20.36
C SER A 156 -2.67 -10.74 -20.64
N GLY A 157 -2.71 -11.63 -21.63
CA GLY A 157 -1.66 -12.62 -21.93
C GLY A 157 -0.22 -12.09 -22.04
N PRO A 158 0.07 -11.00 -22.78
CA PRO A 158 1.44 -10.52 -22.97
C PRO A 158 2.11 -10.08 -21.66
N LEU A 159 1.43 -9.27 -20.84
CA LEU A 159 1.97 -8.78 -19.57
C LEU A 159 2.07 -9.88 -18.50
N ARG A 160 1.20 -10.89 -18.60
CA ARG A 160 1.23 -12.07 -17.73
C ARG A 160 2.54 -12.86 -17.85
N GLN A 161 3.20 -12.84 -19.01
CA GLN A 161 4.46 -13.56 -19.23
C GLN A 161 5.63 -12.98 -18.44
N GLU A 162 5.59 -11.69 -18.13
CA GLU A 162 6.68 -11.00 -17.41
C GLU A 162 6.64 -11.27 -15.90
N LEU A 163 5.44 -11.54 -15.37
CA LEU A 163 5.22 -11.73 -13.94
C LEU A 163 5.89 -13.02 -13.43
N PRO A 164 6.48 -12.99 -12.20
CA PRO A 164 6.93 -14.20 -11.54
C PRO A 164 5.77 -15.17 -11.33
N ARG A 165 6.03 -16.46 -11.54
CA ARG A 165 5.02 -17.52 -11.36
C ARG A 165 4.94 -18.04 -9.92
N SER A 166 5.94 -17.72 -9.09
CA SER A 166 5.97 -18.07 -7.67
C SER A 166 6.81 -17.08 -6.88
N PHE A 167 6.64 -17.11 -5.56
CA PHE A 167 7.47 -16.44 -4.58
C PHE A 167 8.93 -16.82 -4.77
N ASP A 168 9.26 -18.11 -4.93
CA ASP A 168 10.64 -18.57 -5.07
C ASP A 168 11.30 -18.01 -6.35
N ILE A 169 10.55 -17.90 -7.46
CA ILE A 169 11.03 -17.26 -8.69
C ILE A 169 11.23 -15.76 -8.48
N ALA A 170 10.28 -15.08 -7.85
CA ALA A 170 10.40 -13.66 -7.54
C ALA A 170 11.60 -13.39 -6.61
N TYR A 171 11.79 -14.25 -5.61
CA TYR A 171 12.89 -14.19 -4.67
C TYR A 171 14.23 -14.39 -5.38
N ALA A 172 14.36 -15.43 -6.21
CA ALA A 172 15.56 -15.68 -7.01
C ALA A 172 15.88 -14.51 -7.95
N LYS A 173 14.89 -14.00 -8.69
CA LYS A 173 15.04 -12.82 -9.57
C LYS A 173 15.43 -11.56 -8.80
N SER A 174 14.89 -11.35 -7.60
CA SER A 174 15.27 -10.19 -6.78
C SER A 174 16.72 -10.27 -6.31
N ARG A 175 17.32 -11.47 -6.27
CA ARG A 175 18.69 -11.72 -5.81
C ARG A 175 19.66 -12.04 -6.95
N SER A 176 19.20 -12.09 -8.19
CA SER A 176 20.07 -12.39 -9.33
C SER A 176 21.01 -11.22 -9.60
N PHE A 177 22.28 -11.55 -9.84
CA PHE A 177 23.32 -10.59 -10.20
C PHE A 177 22.99 -9.92 -11.53
N GLN A 178 23.18 -8.61 -11.60
CA GLN A 178 23.26 -7.91 -12.87
C GLN A 178 24.74 -7.80 -13.22
N GLU A 179 25.21 -8.56 -14.21
CA GLU A 179 26.56 -8.39 -14.74
C GLU A 179 26.71 -6.96 -15.25
N ARG A 180 27.79 -6.28 -14.85
CA ARG A 180 28.12 -4.97 -15.41
C ARG A 180 28.60 -5.17 -16.85
N PRO A 181 27.95 -4.57 -17.87
CA PRO A 181 28.30 -4.79 -19.27
C PRO A 181 29.74 -4.39 -19.63
N GLU A 182 30.39 -3.58 -18.80
CA GLU A 182 31.67 -2.95 -19.11
C GLU A 182 32.88 -3.89 -19.00
N MET A 183 32.76 -5.06 -18.36
CA MET A 183 33.82 -6.08 -18.41
C MET A 183 33.24 -7.48 -18.19
N GLY A 184 33.40 -8.37 -19.17
CA GLY A 184 32.95 -9.77 -19.15
C GLY A 184 33.69 -10.70 -18.17
N ARG A 185 34.00 -10.21 -16.96
CA ARG A 185 34.55 -11.00 -15.85
C ARG A 185 33.92 -10.57 -14.54
N TRP A 186 33.35 -11.55 -13.83
CA TRP A 186 32.83 -11.42 -12.48
C TRP A 186 33.90 -10.89 -11.52
N ARG A 187 33.58 -9.86 -10.72
CA ARG A 187 34.46 -9.33 -9.67
C ARG A 187 33.81 -9.47 -8.29
N ALA A 188 34.65 -9.58 -7.27
CA ALA A 188 34.23 -9.64 -5.86
C ALA A 188 33.47 -8.37 -5.36
N GLY A 189 33.43 -7.29 -6.16
CA GLY A 189 32.65 -6.08 -5.89
C GLY A 189 31.37 -5.94 -6.73
N ASP A 190 31.03 -6.95 -7.55
CA ASP A 190 29.73 -7.04 -8.22
C ASP A 190 28.69 -7.54 -7.20
N ASP A 191 28.40 -6.72 -6.20
CA ASP A 191 27.47 -7.04 -5.12
C ASP A 191 26.07 -7.37 -5.67
N SER A 192 25.44 -8.41 -5.11
CA SER A 192 24.04 -8.72 -5.35
C SER A 192 23.16 -7.59 -4.80
N LYS A 193 22.90 -6.56 -5.60
CA LYS A 193 21.89 -5.56 -5.22
C LYS A 193 20.53 -6.21 -5.40
N ALA A 194 19.78 -6.31 -4.30
CA ALA A 194 18.42 -6.79 -4.35
C ALA A 194 17.62 -5.89 -5.31
N CYS A 195 17.21 -6.44 -6.46
CA CYS A 195 16.42 -5.71 -7.43
C CYS A 195 14.97 -5.66 -6.93
N HIS A 196 14.44 -4.45 -6.75
CA HIS A 196 13.03 -4.27 -6.44
C HIS A 196 12.21 -4.52 -7.70
N LEU A 197 11.63 -5.71 -7.80
CA LEU A 197 10.87 -6.15 -8.96
C LEU A 197 9.53 -5.41 -9.00
N GLN A 198 9.31 -4.61 -10.03
CA GLN A 198 8.08 -3.84 -10.22
C GLN A 198 7.48 -4.07 -11.60
N TYR A 199 6.20 -4.41 -11.66
CA TYR A 199 5.49 -4.72 -12.90
C TYR A 199 4.29 -3.79 -13.07
N THR A 200 4.20 -3.15 -14.24
CA THR A 200 3.09 -2.25 -14.54
C THR A 200 1.82 -3.06 -14.79
N LEU A 201 0.74 -2.73 -14.07
CA LEU A 201 -0.57 -3.31 -14.33
C LEU A 201 -1.41 -2.33 -15.14
N PRO A 202 -2.14 -2.80 -16.19
CA PRO A 202 -3.05 -1.95 -16.93
C PRO A 202 -4.15 -1.41 -16.02
N THR A 203 -4.50 -0.12 -16.17
CA THR A 203 -5.54 0.53 -15.35
C THR A 203 -6.88 -0.22 -15.39
N GLY A 204 -7.24 -0.78 -16.55
CA GLY A 204 -8.47 -1.56 -16.73
C GLY A 204 -8.50 -2.88 -15.94
N ASP A 205 -7.33 -3.45 -15.63
CA ASP A 205 -7.20 -4.74 -14.95
C ASP A 205 -7.12 -4.58 -13.42
N LEU A 206 -6.98 -3.35 -12.91
CA LEU A 206 -6.79 -3.07 -11.49
C LEU A 206 -8.01 -3.44 -10.62
N ALA A 207 -9.22 -3.16 -11.08
CA ALA A 207 -10.44 -3.51 -10.36
C ALA A 207 -10.64 -5.04 -10.28
N PRO A 208 -10.60 -5.80 -11.39
CA PRO A 208 -10.64 -7.26 -11.34
C PRO A 208 -9.53 -7.86 -10.47
N CYS A 209 -8.30 -7.35 -10.58
CA CYS A 209 -7.16 -7.79 -9.79
C CYS A 209 -7.40 -7.62 -8.29
N ARG A 210 -7.87 -6.43 -7.89
CA ARG A 210 -8.21 -6.15 -6.50
C ARG A 210 -9.29 -7.08 -5.97
N SER A 211 -10.38 -7.27 -6.71
CA SER A 211 -11.48 -8.15 -6.31
C SER A 211 -11.00 -9.59 -6.14
N SER A 212 -10.16 -10.08 -7.06
CA SER A 212 -9.57 -11.42 -6.98
C SER A 212 -8.62 -11.56 -5.77
N ILE A 213 -7.85 -10.51 -5.43
CA ILE A 213 -7.02 -10.50 -4.21
C ILE A 213 -7.89 -10.61 -2.95
N VAL A 214 -8.95 -9.81 -2.83
CA VAL A 214 -9.86 -9.86 -1.67
C VAL A 214 -10.47 -11.25 -1.54
N GLN A 215 -11.05 -11.77 -2.61
CA GLN A 215 -11.70 -13.07 -2.61
C GLN A 215 -10.74 -14.20 -2.17
N LYS A 216 -9.52 -14.21 -2.72
CA LYS A 216 -8.51 -15.21 -2.37
C LYS A 216 -8.02 -15.04 -0.94
N ALA A 217 -7.80 -13.81 -0.49
CA ALA A 217 -7.35 -13.53 0.87
C ALA A 217 -8.40 -13.93 1.92
N ASP A 218 -9.68 -13.63 1.66
CA ASP A 218 -10.79 -13.95 2.56
C ASP A 218 -11.03 -15.46 2.66
N SER A 219 -10.71 -16.20 1.61
CA SER A 219 -10.86 -17.66 1.55
C SER A 219 -9.61 -18.41 2.04
N PHE A 220 -8.48 -17.73 2.22
CA PHE A 220 -7.21 -18.39 2.54
C PHE A 220 -7.06 -18.62 4.04
N LEU A 221 -6.89 -19.89 4.41
CA LEU A 221 -6.67 -20.31 5.78
C LEU A 221 -5.20 -20.70 5.99
N VAL A 222 -4.61 -20.12 7.04
CA VAL A 222 -3.26 -20.41 7.47
C VAL A 222 -3.30 -21.53 8.50
N GLN A 223 -2.53 -22.58 8.26
CA GLN A 223 -2.28 -23.61 9.27
C GLN A 223 -1.27 -23.11 10.29
N THR A 224 -1.69 -23.05 11.55
CA THR A 224 -0.82 -22.70 12.67
C THR A 224 -0.01 -23.92 13.11
N LYS A 225 1.06 -23.69 13.89
CA LYS A 225 1.86 -24.78 14.48
C LYS A 225 1.06 -25.67 15.45
N SER A 226 -0.07 -25.17 15.96
CA SER A 226 -1.01 -25.92 16.80
C SER A 226 -2.04 -26.72 15.99
N GLY A 227 -2.02 -26.66 14.66
CA GLY A 227 -2.98 -27.34 13.78
C GLY A 227 -4.31 -26.61 13.60
N GLU A 228 -4.44 -25.40 14.15
CA GLU A 228 -5.63 -24.56 13.96
C GLU A 228 -5.54 -23.78 12.64
N SER A 229 -6.69 -23.64 11.96
CA SER A 229 -6.84 -22.86 10.73
C SER A 229 -7.28 -21.43 11.03
N VAL A 230 -6.47 -20.44 10.65
CA VAL A 230 -6.75 -19.02 10.92
C VAL A 230 -6.85 -18.21 9.63
N ALA A 231 -7.85 -17.34 9.55
CA ALA A 231 -8.08 -16.44 8.40
C ALA A 231 -7.14 -15.23 8.42
N TYR A 232 -5.83 -15.47 8.36
CA TYR A 232 -4.79 -14.46 8.61
C TYR A 232 -4.82 -13.25 7.67
N PHE A 233 -5.12 -13.45 6.38
CA PHE A 233 -5.13 -12.38 5.38
C PHE A 233 -6.51 -11.76 5.16
N LYS A 234 -7.50 -12.17 5.96
CA LYS A 234 -8.88 -11.79 5.74
C LYS A 234 -9.06 -10.29 5.79
N ASN A 235 -9.91 -9.82 4.88
CA ASN A 235 -10.33 -8.45 4.72
C ASN A 235 -9.17 -7.46 4.53
N PRO A 236 -8.30 -7.68 3.52
CA PRO A 236 -7.11 -6.87 3.33
C PRO A 236 -7.48 -5.43 2.93
N ARG A 237 -6.76 -4.44 3.47
CA ARG A 237 -7.01 -3.00 3.31
C ARG A 237 -5.90 -2.31 2.52
N LEU A 238 -6.25 -1.29 1.75
CA LEU A 238 -5.28 -0.49 1.02
C LEU A 238 -5.02 0.82 1.76
N LEU A 239 -3.75 1.23 1.78
CA LEU A 239 -3.32 2.56 2.15
C LEU A 239 -2.38 3.04 1.06
N PHE A 240 -2.55 4.26 0.61
CA PHE A 240 -1.59 4.89 -0.27
C PHE A 240 -1.03 6.10 0.46
N GLN A 241 0.26 6.34 0.26
CA GLN A 241 1.01 7.32 1.00
C GLN A 241 2.02 7.99 0.08
N SER A 242 2.12 9.31 0.20
CA SER A 242 3.25 10.06 -0.34
C SER A 242 3.83 10.97 0.74
N HIS A 243 5.11 11.25 0.59
CA HIS A 243 5.97 12.00 1.51
C HIS A 243 6.83 12.98 0.72
N ASP A 244 7.48 13.91 1.42
CA ASP A 244 8.38 14.92 0.86
C ASP A 244 7.72 15.81 -0.20
N LEU A 245 6.43 16.11 0.00
CA LEU A 245 5.59 16.82 -0.97
C LEU A 245 5.76 18.35 -0.95
N LYS A 246 6.63 18.85 -0.07
CA LYS A 246 6.92 20.27 0.12
C LYS A 246 7.29 20.99 -1.18
N ASN A 247 8.10 20.33 -2.00
CA ASN A 247 8.56 20.87 -3.29
C ASN A 247 7.54 20.69 -4.41
N THR A 248 6.56 19.80 -4.23
CA THR A 248 5.53 19.51 -5.24
C THR A 248 4.35 20.47 -5.13
N PHE A 249 4.04 20.95 -3.93
CA PHE A 249 2.92 21.86 -3.67
C PHE A 249 3.32 23.32 -3.46
N ALA A 250 4.29 23.81 -4.23
CA ALA A 250 4.64 25.23 -4.27
C ALA A 250 3.55 26.11 -4.94
N ALA A 251 2.45 25.51 -5.43
CA ALA A 251 1.34 26.19 -6.10
C ALA A 251 0.16 26.44 -5.14
N PRO A 252 -0.57 27.57 -5.29
CA PRO A 252 -1.65 27.98 -4.37
C PRO A 252 -2.90 27.10 -4.40
N SER A 253 -3.05 26.19 -5.38
CA SER A 253 -4.15 25.23 -5.41
C SER A 253 -3.67 23.84 -5.77
N LEU A 254 -4.21 22.87 -5.06
CA LEU A 254 -3.97 21.46 -5.26
C LEU A 254 -4.96 20.99 -6.31
N VAL A 255 -4.62 21.15 -7.59
CA VAL A 255 -5.38 20.52 -8.69
C VAL A 255 -4.96 19.05 -8.76
N LEU A 256 -5.29 18.30 -7.70
CA LEU A 256 -5.51 16.86 -7.82
C LEU A 256 -6.82 16.73 -8.62
N GLN A 257 -6.76 16.90 -9.95
CA GLN A 257 -7.81 16.37 -10.81
C GLN A 257 -8.02 14.94 -10.35
N SER A 258 -9.23 14.62 -9.91
CA SER A 258 -9.67 13.41 -9.21
C SER A 258 -9.25 12.11 -9.90
N GLN A 259 -7.97 11.76 -9.77
CA GLN A 259 -7.36 10.58 -10.38
C GLN A 259 -6.95 9.55 -9.33
N ILE A 260 -7.29 9.86 -8.07
CA ILE A 260 -7.31 8.99 -6.90
C ILE A 260 -8.60 9.32 -6.16
N ASN A 261 -9.58 8.43 -6.24
CA ASN A 261 -10.83 8.55 -5.49
C ASN A 261 -10.57 8.24 -4.01
N SER A 262 -10.42 9.29 -3.19
CA SER A 262 -10.51 9.20 -1.72
C SER A 262 -11.37 10.33 -1.14
N SER A 263 -12.38 9.99 -0.33
CA SER A 263 -13.29 10.87 0.42
C SER A 263 -12.71 11.38 1.72
N ARG A 264 -11.55 10.85 2.13
CA ARG A 264 -10.77 11.33 3.26
C ARG A 264 -9.30 11.38 2.87
N VAL A 265 -8.70 12.55 3.03
CA VAL A 265 -7.30 12.82 2.75
C VAL A 265 -6.74 13.49 4.00
N ASP A 266 -5.77 12.85 4.63
CA ASP A 266 -5.06 13.46 5.75
C ASP A 266 -3.88 14.27 5.20
N PHE A 267 -3.88 15.56 5.51
CA PHE A 267 -2.74 16.45 5.32
C PHE A 267 -2.02 16.57 6.65
N ILE A 268 -0.80 16.07 6.68
CA ILE A 268 0.09 16.29 7.81
C ILE A 268 0.95 17.49 7.43
N ALA A 269 0.70 18.61 8.08
CA ALA A 269 1.66 19.71 8.14
C ALA A 269 2.70 19.38 9.24
N PRO A 270 3.98 19.77 9.07
CA PRO A 270 4.93 19.72 10.17
C PRO A 270 4.45 20.61 11.33
N LEU A 271 4.65 20.13 12.57
CA LEU A 271 4.50 20.92 13.80
C LEU A 271 5.48 22.08 13.84
#